data_AF-A0A4Z0ITW0-F1
#
_entry.id   AF-A0A4Z0ITW0-F1
#
_cell.length_a   1.000
_cell.length_b   1.000
_cell.length_c   1.000
_cell.angle_alpha   90.00
_cell.angle_beta   90.00
_cell.angle_gamma   90.00
#
_symmetry.space_group_name_H-M   'P 1'
#
loop_
_entity.id
_entity.type
_entity.pdbx_description
1 polymer ?
#
loop_
_entity_poly.entity_id
_entity_poly.type
_entity_poly.pdbx_seq_one_letter_code
_entity_poly.pdbx_strand_id
1 'polypeptide(L)'
;MGGNFTYLKGPFPSLATLGNLAEAYRQSDPNSSLMKLGLIGESILSMVFKFDNVKEPDDNRAVARIDALQREGLLPKDVVDVLHLLRKARNKAAHDGWGDEATASQFLPVVHSLTGWFATTYGPVNLTVPEYVLPATGTTGPDAQVLEQDEIALIAADEEKAQTAPAVTKTARRERSEKAANQRPRTEAETRLLIDEQLRQVGWEADTETLRYSKGTRPQAGRNIAIAEWPTDSALANGGTRGFADYALFVGKQLVAVVEAKATHTDVPSVLDYQAKDYDSSLV
;
A
#
# COMPACT_ATOMS: atom_id res chain seq x y z
N MET A 1 6.51 -14.30 -20.87
CA MET A 1 6.82 -13.40 -19.73
C MET A 1 6.35 -14.10 -18.47
N GLY A 2 7.19 -14.18 -17.44
CA GLY A 2 6.77 -14.73 -16.14
C GLY A 2 5.79 -13.78 -15.46
N GLY A 3 4.82 -14.31 -14.69
CA GLY A 3 3.88 -13.49 -13.93
C GLY A 3 4.58 -12.71 -12.81
N ASN A 4 3.98 -11.59 -12.38
CA ASN A 4 4.59 -10.64 -11.43
C ASN A 4 5.11 -11.33 -10.16
N PHE A 5 4.39 -12.33 -9.64
CA PHE A 5 4.73 -13.03 -8.41
C PHE A 5 5.59 -14.30 -8.60
N THR A 6 6.11 -14.57 -9.81
CA THR A 6 6.81 -15.83 -10.12
C THR A 6 8.09 -16.02 -9.28
N TYR A 7 8.77 -14.93 -8.90
CA TYR A 7 9.98 -14.98 -8.07
C TYR A 7 9.74 -15.55 -6.67
N LEU A 8 8.47 -15.61 -6.22
CA LEU A 8 8.08 -16.19 -4.94
C LEU A 8 7.86 -17.70 -5.00
N LYS A 9 7.67 -18.31 -6.18
CA LYS A 9 7.31 -19.74 -6.30
C LYS A 9 8.28 -20.68 -5.59
N GLY A 10 9.57 -20.37 -5.60
CA GLY A 10 10.59 -21.14 -4.89
C GLY A 10 10.63 -20.85 -3.39
N PRO A 11 10.86 -19.59 -2.98
CA PRO A 11 11.04 -19.28 -1.57
C PRO A 11 9.74 -19.26 -0.75
N PHE A 12 8.62 -18.81 -1.34
CA PHE A 12 7.34 -18.56 -0.67
C PHE A 12 6.15 -18.84 -1.61
N PRO A 13 5.91 -20.12 -2.00
CA PRO A 13 4.85 -20.49 -2.93
C PRO A 13 3.44 -20.01 -2.54
N SER A 14 3.11 -19.87 -1.24
CA SER A 14 1.81 -19.33 -0.83
C SER A 14 1.60 -17.90 -1.31
N LEU A 15 2.63 -17.05 -1.17
CA LEU A 15 2.58 -15.65 -1.61
C LEU A 15 2.53 -15.54 -3.13
N ALA A 16 3.22 -16.44 -3.85
CA ALA A 16 3.07 -16.56 -5.30
C ALA A 16 1.63 -16.87 -5.71
N THR A 17 1.03 -17.88 -5.09
CA THR A 17 -0.35 -18.31 -5.36
C THR A 17 -1.35 -17.21 -5.06
N LEU A 18 -1.28 -16.60 -3.87
CA LEU A 18 -2.17 -15.51 -3.47
C LEU A 18 -2.05 -14.29 -4.39
N GLY A 19 -0.83 -13.93 -4.80
CA GLY A 19 -0.59 -12.81 -5.72
C GLY A 19 -1.20 -13.06 -7.10
N ASN A 20 -1.01 -14.28 -7.64
CA ASN A 20 -1.61 -14.67 -8.92
C ASN A 20 -3.14 -14.72 -8.84
N LEU A 21 -3.72 -15.19 -7.73
CA LEU A 21 -5.17 -15.16 -7.50
C LEU A 21 -5.69 -13.72 -7.44
N ALA A 22 -4.99 -12.82 -6.75
CA ALA A 22 -5.37 -11.42 -6.68
C ALA A 22 -5.39 -10.77 -8.07
N GLU A 23 -4.41 -11.08 -8.92
CA GLU A 23 -4.39 -10.61 -10.31
C GLU A 23 -5.51 -11.20 -11.15
N ALA A 24 -5.77 -12.51 -11.01
CA ALA A 24 -6.84 -13.19 -11.74
C ALA A 24 -8.22 -12.62 -11.38
N TYR A 25 -8.47 -12.31 -10.11
CA TYR A 25 -9.74 -11.77 -9.65
C TYR A 25 -9.91 -10.27 -9.86
N ARG A 26 -8.83 -9.54 -10.20
CA ARG A 26 -8.84 -8.06 -10.34
C ARG A 26 -10.04 -7.52 -11.11
N GLN A 27 -10.46 -8.20 -12.18
CA GLN A 27 -11.58 -7.77 -13.04
C GLN A 27 -12.87 -8.54 -12.75
N SER A 28 -12.79 -9.86 -12.56
CA SER A 28 -13.97 -10.71 -12.42
C SER A 28 -14.63 -10.58 -11.04
N ASP A 29 -13.84 -10.40 -10.00
CA ASP A 29 -14.28 -10.24 -8.61
C ASP A 29 -13.26 -9.40 -7.82
N PRO A 30 -13.32 -8.06 -7.95
CA PRO A 30 -12.38 -7.16 -7.26
C PRO A 30 -12.39 -7.31 -5.74
N ASN A 31 -13.52 -7.69 -5.15
CA ASN A 31 -13.63 -7.93 -3.71
C ASN A 31 -12.78 -9.14 -3.30
N SER A 32 -12.90 -10.27 -4.04
CA SER A 32 -12.02 -11.43 -3.83
C SER A 32 -10.56 -11.08 -4.06
N SER A 33 -10.23 -10.24 -5.06
CA SER A 33 -8.86 -9.74 -5.26
C SER A 33 -8.32 -9.05 -4.01
N LEU A 34 -9.04 -8.08 -3.45
CA LEU A 34 -8.65 -7.37 -2.22
C LEU A 34 -8.53 -8.31 -1.01
N MET A 35 -9.39 -9.32 -0.91
CA MET A 35 -9.30 -10.33 0.14
C MET A 35 -8.00 -11.13 0.05
N LYS A 36 -7.59 -11.56 -1.15
CA LYS A 36 -6.30 -12.26 -1.37
C LYS A 36 -5.10 -11.36 -1.07
N LEU A 37 -5.16 -10.08 -1.46
CA LEU A 37 -4.14 -9.08 -1.11
C LEU A 37 -4.02 -8.89 0.41
N GLY A 38 -5.14 -8.89 1.14
CA GLY A 38 -5.15 -8.85 2.59
C GLY A 38 -4.56 -10.11 3.24
N LEU A 39 -4.82 -11.29 2.67
CA LEU A 39 -4.24 -12.55 3.15
C LEU A 39 -2.71 -12.58 3.01
N ILE A 40 -2.15 -12.02 1.93
CA ILE A 40 -0.69 -11.86 1.78
C ILE A 40 -0.10 -11.12 2.98
N GLY A 41 -0.73 -10.03 3.41
CA GLY A 41 -0.30 -9.27 4.59
C GLY A 41 -0.29 -10.10 5.87
N GLU A 42 -1.34 -10.88 6.12
CA GLU A 42 -1.40 -11.75 7.30
C GLU A 42 -0.38 -12.90 7.24
N SER A 43 -0.21 -13.53 6.07
CA SER A 43 0.76 -14.60 5.88
C SER A 43 2.20 -14.09 6.10
N ILE A 44 2.51 -12.89 5.64
CA ILE A 44 3.79 -12.22 5.93
C ILE A 44 3.96 -12.05 7.44
N LEU A 45 2.96 -11.50 8.14
CA LEU A 45 3.05 -11.31 9.60
C LEU A 45 3.29 -12.63 10.34
N SER A 46 2.50 -13.67 10.04
CA SER A 46 2.67 -14.99 10.65
C SER A 46 4.06 -15.58 10.40
N MET A 47 4.57 -15.47 9.17
CA MET A 47 5.92 -15.95 8.86
C MET A 47 7.01 -15.15 9.58
N VAL A 48 6.88 -13.82 9.70
CA VAL A 48 7.86 -12.99 10.41
C VAL A 48 7.98 -13.41 11.88
N PHE A 49 6.86 -13.62 12.58
CA PHE A 49 6.88 -14.13 13.96
C PHE A 49 7.63 -15.46 14.07
N LYS A 50 7.40 -16.37 13.12
CA LYS A 50 8.01 -17.71 13.10
C LYS A 50 9.50 -17.68 12.76
N PHE A 51 9.89 -16.93 11.72
CA PHE A 51 11.29 -16.79 11.29
C PHE A 51 12.20 -16.21 12.39
N ASP A 52 11.69 -15.25 13.14
CA ASP A 52 12.46 -14.53 14.16
C ASP A 52 12.15 -15.02 15.59
N ASN A 53 11.35 -16.08 15.72
CA ASN A 53 10.93 -16.70 16.98
C ASN A 53 10.42 -15.67 18.02
N VAL A 54 9.63 -14.71 17.53
CA VAL A 54 9.01 -13.68 18.35
C VAL A 54 7.70 -14.22 18.91
N LYS A 55 7.47 -14.03 20.21
CA LYS A 55 6.20 -14.40 20.83
C LYS A 55 5.07 -13.55 20.24
N GLU A 56 4.05 -14.18 19.70
CA GLU A 56 2.84 -13.48 19.27
C GLU A 56 2.14 -12.79 20.46
N PRO A 57 1.56 -11.60 20.25
CA PRO A 57 0.79 -10.92 21.30
C PRO A 57 -0.45 -11.75 21.68
N ASP A 58 -0.87 -11.66 22.95
CA ASP A 58 -2.10 -12.33 23.41
C ASP A 58 -3.35 -11.76 22.70
N ASP A 59 -3.29 -10.50 22.28
CA ASP A 59 -4.28 -9.86 21.40
C ASP A 59 -4.03 -10.24 19.93
N ASN A 60 -4.90 -11.10 19.38
CA ASN A 60 -4.77 -11.62 18.03
C ASN A 60 -5.25 -10.63 16.93
N ARG A 61 -5.55 -9.37 17.25
CA ARG A 61 -5.89 -8.37 16.24
C ARG A 61 -4.65 -8.02 15.40
N ALA A 62 -4.83 -7.91 14.09
CA ALA A 62 -3.75 -7.57 13.16
C ALA A 62 -2.98 -6.28 13.54
N VAL A 63 -3.64 -5.29 14.15
CA VAL A 63 -2.97 -4.08 14.66
C VAL A 63 -1.94 -4.43 15.74
N ALA A 64 -2.33 -5.21 16.74
CA ALA A 64 -1.44 -5.60 17.84
C ALA A 64 -0.25 -6.44 17.34
N ARG A 65 -0.48 -7.29 16.33
CA ARG A 65 0.55 -8.08 15.65
C ARG A 65 1.57 -7.18 14.92
N ILE A 66 1.09 -6.21 14.16
CA ILE A 66 1.95 -5.22 13.46
C ILE A 66 2.76 -4.42 14.49
N ASP A 67 2.11 -3.88 15.52
CA ASP A 67 2.75 -3.05 16.55
C ASP A 67 3.79 -3.84 17.37
N ALA A 68 3.56 -5.13 17.60
CA ALA A 68 4.53 -6.01 18.25
C ALA A 68 5.81 -6.13 17.41
N LEU A 69 5.69 -6.48 16.13
CA LEU A 69 6.85 -6.65 15.25
C LEU A 69 7.58 -5.31 14.95
N GLN A 70 6.85 -4.20 14.93
CA GLN A 70 7.44 -2.86 14.83
C GLN A 70 8.29 -2.54 16.06
N ARG A 71 7.81 -2.83 17.28
CA ARG A 71 8.57 -2.63 18.52
C ARG A 71 9.81 -3.52 18.59
N GLU A 72 9.74 -4.71 18.01
CA GLU A 72 10.90 -5.58 17.83
C GLU A 72 11.91 -5.02 16.81
N GLY A 73 11.55 -4.01 16.00
CA GLY A 73 12.41 -3.45 14.96
C GLY A 73 12.53 -4.34 13.73
N LEU A 74 11.62 -5.30 13.56
CA LEU A 74 11.58 -6.21 12.41
C LEU A 74 10.83 -5.60 11.22
N LEU A 75 9.86 -4.72 11.50
CA LEU A 75 9.09 -3.99 10.50
C LEU A 75 9.53 -2.51 10.46
N PRO A 76 10.16 -2.07 9.36
CA PRO A 76 10.41 -0.66 9.10
C PRO A 76 9.09 0.12 8.95
N LYS A 77 9.11 1.42 9.21
CA LYS A 77 7.90 2.27 9.23
C LYS A 77 7.10 2.19 7.91
N ASP A 78 7.78 2.21 6.78
CA ASP A 78 7.15 2.16 5.46
C ASP A 78 6.45 0.82 5.18
N VAL A 79 6.89 -0.27 5.79
CA VAL A 79 6.25 -1.59 5.74
C VAL A 79 5.04 -1.63 6.67
N VAL A 80 5.16 -1.06 7.88
CA VAL A 80 4.06 -0.91 8.83
C VAL A 80 2.90 -0.13 8.21
N ASP A 81 3.19 1.00 7.57
CA ASP A 81 2.18 1.85 6.93
C ASP A 81 1.41 1.08 5.83
N VAL A 82 2.11 0.28 5.02
CA VAL A 82 1.49 -0.59 4.00
C VAL A 82 0.67 -1.72 4.62
N LEU A 83 1.15 -2.38 5.67
CA LEU A 83 0.39 -3.44 6.35
C LEU A 83 -0.89 -2.90 6.99
N HIS A 84 -0.85 -1.70 7.57
CA HIS A 84 -2.06 -1.03 8.06
C HIS A 84 -3.02 -0.64 6.94
N LEU A 85 -2.51 -0.17 5.79
CA LEU A 85 -3.30 0.12 4.61
C LEU A 85 -4.04 -1.15 4.12
N LEU A 86 -3.33 -2.27 4.01
CA LEU A 86 -3.91 -3.57 3.61
C LEU A 86 -4.93 -4.09 4.61
N ARG A 87 -4.63 -4.01 5.90
CA ARG A 87 -5.56 -4.42 6.97
C ARG A 87 -6.88 -3.67 6.88
N LYS A 88 -6.83 -2.35 6.66
CA LYS A 88 -8.04 -1.51 6.57
C LYS A 88 -8.81 -1.79 5.28
N ALA A 89 -8.12 -1.91 4.15
CA ALA A 89 -8.74 -2.28 2.87
C ALA A 89 -9.46 -3.64 2.96
N ARG A 90 -8.80 -4.66 3.52
CA ARG A 90 -9.37 -6.00 3.72
C ARG A 90 -10.59 -5.96 4.64
N ASN A 91 -10.52 -5.27 5.77
CA ASN A 91 -11.66 -5.16 6.69
C ASN A 91 -12.87 -4.51 6.01
N LYS A 92 -12.63 -3.47 5.21
CA LYS A 92 -13.69 -2.78 4.46
C LYS A 92 -14.29 -3.66 3.35
N ALA A 93 -13.44 -4.38 2.61
CA ALA A 93 -13.88 -5.37 1.62
C ALA A 93 -14.75 -6.46 2.25
N ALA A 94 -14.31 -7.02 3.38
CA ALA A 94 -15.02 -8.10 4.08
C ALA A 94 -16.38 -7.68 4.67
N HIS A 95 -16.51 -6.45 5.18
CA HIS A 95 -17.74 -5.99 5.83
C HIS A 95 -18.71 -5.28 4.89
N ASP A 96 -18.19 -4.47 3.97
CA ASP A 96 -19.00 -3.56 3.15
C ASP A 96 -19.09 -4.00 1.68
N GLY A 97 -18.42 -5.09 1.30
CA GLY A 97 -18.24 -5.47 -0.11
C GLY A 97 -17.48 -4.38 -0.89
N TRP A 98 -16.64 -3.61 -0.19
CA TRP A 98 -15.96 -2.45 -0.74
C TRP A 98 -14.79 -2.85 -1.64
N GLY A 99 -14.69 -2.14 -2.76
CA GLY A 99 -13.59 -2.27 -3.71
C GLY A 99 -14.09 -2.52 -5.12
N ASP A 100 -13.44 -1.87 -6.08
CA ASP A 100 -13.67 -2.04 -7.51
C ASP A 100 -12.36 -2.40 -8.22
N GLU A 101 -12.44 -2.62 -9.53
CA GLU A 101 -11.25 -2.93 -10.36
C GLU A 101 -10.16 -1.86 -10.21
N ALA A 102 -10.54 -0.58 -10.11
CA ALA A 102 -9.59 0.52 -9.96
C ALA A 102 -8.84 0.41 -8.63
N THR A 103 -9.57 0.20 -7.53
CA THR A 103 -9.00 -0.02 -6.19
C THR A 103 -8.06 -1.22 -6.19
N ALA A 104 -8.51 -2.38 -6.69
CA ALA A 104 -7.67 -3.58 -6.76
C ALA A 104 -6.38 -3.35 -7.58
N SER A 105 -6.49 -2.62 -8.70
CA SER A 105 -5.37 -2.27 -9.57
C SER A 105 -4.34 -1.35 -8.89
N GLN A 106 -4.76 -0.50 -7.95
CA GLN A 106 -3.85 0.34 -7.15
C GLN A 106 -3.14 -0.45 -6.04
N PHE A 107 -3.82 -1.41 -5.43
CA PHE A 107 -3.26 -2.20 -4.33
C PHE A 107 -2.28 -3.29 -4.79
N LEU A 108 -2.46 -3.84 -5.99
CA LEU A 108 -1.58 -4.85 -6.56
C LEU A 108 -0.08 -4.48 -6.58
N PRO A 109 0.34 -3.33 -7.16
CA PRO A 109 1.75 -2.93 -7.14
C PRO A 109 2.28 -2.68 -5.73
N VAL A 110 1.44 -2.20 -4.80
CA VAL A 110 1.81 -1.99 -3.39
C VAL A 110 2.10 -3.32 -2.70
N VAL A 111 1.25 -4.31 -2.92
CA VAL A 111 1.44 -5.65 -2.34
C VAL A 111 2.62 -6.36 -2.98
N HIS A 112 2.83 -6.18 -4.28
CA HIS A 112 4.03 -6.70 -4.95
C HIS A 112 5.31 -6.08 -4.37
N SER A 113 5.33 -4.78 -4.09
CA SER A 113 6.49 -4.14 -3.45
C SER A 113 6.70 -4.67 -2.02
N LEU A 114 5.62 -4.90 -1.25
CA LEU A 114 5.65 -5.52 0.08
C LEU A 114 6.19 -6.96 0.05
N THR A 115 5.73 -7.81 -0.87
CA THR A 115 6.23 -9.18 -1.00
C THR A 115 7.68 -9.18 -1.49
N GLY A 116 8.09 -8.21 -2.30
CA GLY A 116 9.48 -7.95 -2.66
C GLY A 116 10.37 -7.65 -1.44
N TRP A 117 9.92 -6.74 -0.55
CA TRP A 117 10.60 -6.47 0.72
C TRP A 117 10.71 -7.75 1.58
N PHE A 118 9.61 -8.50 1.72
CA PHE A 118 9.60 -9.71 2.52
C PHE A 118 10.57 -10.75 1.96
N ALA A 119 10.51 -11.01 0.65
CA ALA A 119 11.32 -12.03 0.02
C ALA A 119 12.82 -11.67 -0.01
N THR A 120 13.16 -10.39 -0.13
CA THR A 120 14.55 -9.93 0.00
C THR A 120 15.05 -9.96 1.45
N THR A 121 14.16 -9.94 2.45
CA THR A 121 14.49 -10.02 3.88
C THR A 121 14.61 -11.45 4.41
N TYR A 122 13.73 -12.34 3.97
CA TYR A 122 13.60 -13.71 4.49
C TYR A 122 14.01 -14.79 3.50
N GLY A 123 14.06 -14.47 2.21
CA GLY A 123 14.43 -15.40 1.14
C GLY A 123 15.94 -15.47 0.86
N PRO A 124 16.33 -15.98 -0.32
CA PRO A 124 17.72 -16.03 -0.77
C PRO A 124 18.38 -14.63 -0.86
N VAL A 125 19.70 -14.56 -0.65
CA VAL A 125 20.45 -13.28 -0.61
C VAL A 125 20.45 -12.54 -1.95
N ASN A 126 20.45 -13.29 -3.07
CA ASN A 126 20.53 -12.74 -4.43
C ASN A 126 19.18 -12.84 -5.17
N LEU A 127 18.08 -12.69 -4.44
CA LEU A 127 16.75 -12.68 -5.05
C LEU A 127 16.53 -11.38 -5.81
N THR A 128 16.22 -11.49 -7.11
CA THR A 128 15.81 -10.35 -7.93
C THR A 128 14.29 -10.23 -7.92
N VAL A 129 13.78 -9.06 -7.52
CA VAL A 129 12.35 -8.73 -7.61
C VAL A 129 12.13 -8.00 -8.94
N PRO A 130 11.27 -8.51 -9.84
CA PRO A 130 10.97 -7.84 -11.10
C PRO A 130 10.21 -6.53 -10.85
N GLU A 131 10.17 -5.64 -11.84
CA GLU A 131 9.24 -4.52 -11.81
C GLU A 131 7.80 -5.03 -11.98
N TYR A 132 6.86 -4.43 -11.26
CA TYR A 132 5.45 -4.80 -11.38
C TYR A 132 4.87 -4.27 -12.69
N VAL A 133 4.22 -5.15 -13.46
CA VAL A 133 3.49 -4.78 -14.68
C VAL A 133 2.03 -5.17 -14.53
N LEU A 134 1.12 -4.20 -14.55
CA LEU A 134 -0.32 -4.48 -14.46
C LEU A 134 -0.76 -5.39 -15.62
N PRO A 135 -1.34 -6.58 -15.35
CA PRO A 135 -1.75 -7.49 -16.41
C PRO A 135 -2.83 -6.87 -17.31
N ALA A 136 -2.63 -6.98 -18.62
CA ALA A 136 -3.59 -6.50 -19.61
C ALA A 136 -4.94 -7.22 -19.47
N THR A 137 -6.03 -6.53 -19.80
CA THR A 137 -7.38 -7.09 -19.83
C THR A 137 -7.44 -8.33 -20.73
N GLY A 138 -8.01 -9.42 -20.23
CA GLY A 138 -8.15 -10.68 -20.98
C GLY A 138 -6.89 -11.54 -21.04
N THR A 139 -5.83 -11.22 -20.29
CA THR A 139 -4.67 -12.12 -20.16
C THR A 139 -5.07 -13.34 -19.33
N THR A 140 -4.97 -14.54 -19.90
CA THR A 140 -5.20 -15.79 -19.17
C THR A 140 -4.05 -16.05 -18.21
N GLY A 141 -4.30 -15.80 -16.92
CA GLY A 141 -3.43 -16.23 -15.83
C GLY A 141 -3.53 -17.75 -15.58
N PRO A 142 -2.83 -18.26 -14.56
CA PRO A 142 -3.04 -19.62 -14.08
C PRO A 142 -4.51 -19.83 -13.66
N ASP A 143 -4.99 -21.06 -13.75
CA ASP A 143 -6.37 -21.40 -13.37
C ASP A 143 -6.62 -21.09 -11.88
N ALA A 144 -7.50 -20.12 -11.62
CA ALA A 144 -7.82 -19.67 -10.27
C ALA A 144 -8.40 -20.80 -9.40
N GLN A 145 -9.17 -21.73 -9.98
CA GLN A 145 -9.77 -22.84 -9.24
C GLN A 145 -8.70 -23.81 -8.70
N VAL A 146 -7.67 -24.06 -9.51
CA VAL A 146 -6.53 -24.89 -9.09
C VAL A 146 -5.73 -24.18 -7.99
N LEU A 147 -5.47 -22.88 -8.18
CA LEU A 147 -4.73 -22.09 -7.19
C LEU A 147 -5.43 -22.01 -5.83
N GLU A 148 -6.77 -21.93 -5.80
CA GLU A 148 -7.54 -21.92 -4.55
C GLU A 148 -7.46 -23.24 -3.77
N GLN A 149 -7.40 -24.37 -4.46
CA GLN A 149 -7.31 -25.68 -3.80
C GLN A 149 -5.99 -25.84 -3.02
N ASP A 150 -4.90 -25.28 -3.55
CA ASP A 150 -3.58 -25.39 -2.95
C ASP A 150 -3.30 -24.30 -1.90
N GLU A 151 -4.08 -23.21 -1.87
CA GLU A 151 -3.81 -22.02 -1.05
C GLU A 151 -3.55 -22.34 0.43
N ILE A 152 -4.47 -23.05 1.08
CA ILE A 152 -4.39 -23.35 2.52
C ILE A 152 -3.17 -24.23 2.83
N ALA A 153 -2.92 -25.24 1.99
CA ALA A 153 -1.80 -26.15 2.16
C ALA A 153 -0.46 -25.42 1.98
N LEU A 154 -0.36 -24.52 1.01
CA LEU A 154 0.83 -23.72 0.76
C LEU A 154 1.11 -22.73 1.90
N ILE A 155 0.07 -22.08 2.45
CA ILE A 155 0.25 -21.18 3.61
C ILE A 155 0.82 -21.96 4.80
N ALA A 156 0.25 -23.13 5.11
CA ALA A 156 0.74 -23.97 6.20
C ALA A 156 2.21 -24.41 5.97
N ALA A 157 2.56 -24.80 4.74
CA ALA A 157 3.91 -25.22 4.39
C ALA A 157 4.94 -24.07 4.52
N ASP A 158 4.59 -22.86 4.07
CA ASP A 158 5.47 -21.69 4.19
C ASP A 158 5.66 -21.27 5.66
N GLU A 159 4.61 -21.37 6.47
CA GLU A 159 4.69 -21.13 7.91
C GLU A 159 5.53 -22.19 8.64
N GLU A 160 5.41 -23.47 8.29
CA GLU A 160 6.25 -24.55 8.83
C GLU A 160 7.73 -24.36 8.45
N LYS A 161 7.97 -23.98 7.19
CA LYS A 161 9.31 -23.61 6.72
C LYS A 161 9.87 -22.42 7.49
N ALA A 162 9.07 -21.40 7.79
CA ALA A 162 9.48 -20.27 8.59
C ALA A 162 9.84 -20.69 10.03
N GLN A 163 9.06 -21.59 10.63
CA GLN A 163 9.27 -22.10 11.98
C GLN A 163 10.55 -22.95 12.12
N THR A 164 10.91 -23.68 11.07
CA THR A 164 12.07 -24.59 11.03
C THR A 164 13.32 -23.97 10.40
N ALA A 165 13.23 -22.71 9.95
CA ALA A 165 14.34 -22.01 9.34
C ALA A 165 15.50 -21.80 10.34
N PRO A 166 16.76 -21.80 9.87
CA PRO A 166 17.90 -21.48 10.72
C PRO A 166 17.74 -20.12 11.38
N ALA A 167 18.01 -20.05 12.68
CA ALA A 167 17.95 -18.82 13.43
C ALA A 167 18.94 -17.79 12.87
N VAL A 168 18.45 -16.58 12.62
CA VAL A 168 19.26 -15.42 12.25
C VAL A 168 19.24 -14.46 13.44
N THR A 169 20.36 -13.77 13.70
CA THR A 169 20.38 -12.79 14.78
C THR A 169 19.43 -11.63 14.45
N LYS A 170 18.75 -11.13 15.48
CA LYS A 170 17.80 -10.03 15.35
C LYS A 170 18.43 -8.77 14.72
N THR A 171 19.70 -8.49 15.02
CA THR A 171 20.46 -7.38 14.42
C THR A 171 20.66 -7.56 12.93
N ALA A 172 21.13 -8.74 12.48
CA ALA A 172 21.30 -9.04 11.07
C ALA A 172 19.96 -9.02 10.32
N ARG A 173 18.88 -9.49 10.95
CA ARG A 173 17.53 -9.40 10.38
C ARG A 173 17.09 -7.95 10.18
N ARG A 174 17.27 -7.12 11.21
CA ARG A 174 16.91 -5.69 11.15
C ARG A 174 17.67 -4.96 10.05
N GLU A 175 18.99 -5.13 9.96
CA GLU A 175 19.81 -4.51 8.91
C GLU A 175 19.34 -4.94 7.51
N ARG A 176 19.03 -6.23 7.33
CA ARG A 176 18.52 -6.75 6.07
C ARG A 176 17.14 -6.18 5.73
N SER A 177 16.26 -6.08 6.72
CA SER A 177 14.91 -5.53 6.61
C SER A 177 14.93 -4.04 6.25
N GLU A 178 15.78 -3.24 6.91
CA GLU A 178 15.98 -1.81 6.61
C GLU A 178 16.57 -1.63 5.20
N LYS A 179 17.56 -2.44 4.81
CA LYS A 179 18.13 -2.40 3.45
C LYS A 179 17.07 -2.72 2.39
N ALA A 180 16.27 -3.76 2.60
CA ALA A 180 15.19 -4.15 1.70
C ALA A 180 14.14 -3.05 1.59
N ALA A 181 13.76 -2.42 2.71
CA ALA A 181 12.79 -1.34 2.73
C ALA A 181 13.29 -0.10 1.97
N ASN A 182 14.56 0.26 2.15
CA ASN A 182 15.17 1.38 1.42
C ASN A 182 15.24 1.14 -0.10
N GLN A 183 15.30 -0.13 -0.54
CA GLN A 183 15.30 -0.51 -1.95
C GLN A 183 13.91 -0.79 -2.52
N ARG A 184 12.85 -0.75 -1.69
CA ARG A 184 11.49 -1.02 -2.12
C ARG A 184 11.04 0.07 -3.13
N PRO A 185 10.54 -0.31 -4.32
CA PRO A 185 9.95 0.67 -5.22
C PRO A 185 8.70 1.28 -4.56
N ARG A 186 8.65 2.60 -4.50
CA ARG A 186 7.49 3.36 -4.02
C ARG A 186 6.92 4.15 -5.18
N THR A 187 5.66 3.89 -5.51
CA THR A 187 4.97 4.61 -6.58
C THR A 187 4.26 5.84 -6.02
N GLU A 188 3.99 6.81 -6.90
CA GLU A 188 3.13 7.95 -6.57
C GLU A 188 1.72 7.48 -6.16
N ALA A 189 1.22 6.42 -6.79
CA ALA A 189 -0.05 5.79 -6.44
C ALA A 189 -0.03 5.21 -5.00
N GLU A 190 1.03 4.50 -4.61
CA GLU A 190 1.22 4.04 -3.23
C GLU A 190 1.23 5.21 -2.25
N THR A 191 1.96 6.28 -2.58
CA THR A 191 2.07 7.47 -1.76
C THR A 191 0.71 8.15 -1.56
N ARG A 192 -0.09 8.25 -2.63
CA ARG A 192 -1.46 8.79 -2.57
C ARG A 192 -2.38 7.94 -1.70
N LEU A 193 -2.33 6.61 -1.83
CA LEU A 193 -3.11 5.69 -0.98
C LEU A 193 -2.76 5.86 0.51
N LEU A 194 -1.48 6.05 0.82
CA LEU A 194 -1.02 6.29 2.19
C LEU A 194 -1.47 7.65 2.73
N ILE A 195 -1.39 8.71 1.90
CA ILE A 195 -1.88 10.06 2.26
C ILE A 195 -3.37 10.04 2.52
N ASP A 196 -4.14 9.44 1.61
CA ASP A 196 -5.58 9.20 1.76
C ASP A 196 -5.91 8.57 3.13
N GLU A 197 -5.15 7.55 3.50
CA GLU A 197 -5.35 6.84 4.75
C GLU A 197 -4.96 7.66 5.98
N GLN A 198 -3.92 8.49 5.89
CA GLN A 198 -3.55 9.43 6.96
C GLN A 198 -4.58 10.54 7.14
N LEU A 199 -5.12 11.06 6.03
CA LEU A 199 -6.18 12.07 6.04
C LEU A 199 -7.46 11.52 6.68
N ARG A 200 -7.88 10.31 6.30
CA ARG A 200 -9.05 9.64 6.91
C ARG A 200 -8.88 9.41 8.41
N GLN A 201 -7.67 9.09 8.88
CA GLN A 201 -7.40 8.90 10.31
C GLN A 201 -7.63 10.16 11.15
N VAL A 202 -7.47 11.34 10.54
CA VAL A 202 -7.67 12.63 11.24
C VAL A 202 -8.99 13.31 10.82
N GLY A 203 -9.94 12.53 10.31
CA GLY A 203 -11.33 12.95 10.10
C GLY A 203 -11.62 13.62 8.76
N TRP A 204 -10.71 13.54 7.79
CA TRP A 204 -10.95 14.02 6.42
C TRP A 204 -11.62 12.95 5.58
N GLU A 205 -12.54 13.39 4.72
CA GLU A 205 -13.00 12.60 3.58
C GLU A 205 -11.95 12.68 2.48
N ALA A 206 -11.21 11.58 2.28
CA ALA A 206 -10.15 11.48 1.28
C ALA A 206 -10.28 10.17 0.50
N ASP A 207 -10.21 10.26 -0.81
CA ASP A 207 -10.21 9.15 -1.77
C ASP A 207 -9.66 9.69 -3.10
N THR A 208 -8.41 9.35 -3.40
CA THR A 208 -7.71 9.85 -4.58
C THR A 208 -8.37 9.45 -5.89
N GLU A 209 -9.20 8.40 -5.90
CA GLU A 209 -9.93 7.96 -7.08
C GLU A 209 -11.26 8.68 -7.23
N THR A 210 -12.03 8.84 -6.16
CA THR A 210 -13.39 9.38 -6.26
C THR A 210 -13.50 10.86 -5.91
N LEU A 211 -12.72 11.34 -4.93
CA LEU A 211 -12.72 12.73 -4.46
C LEU A 211 -11.67 13.57 -5.19
N ARG A 212 -11.77 13.62 -6.51
CA ARG A 212 -10.79 14.27 -7.39
C ARG A 212 -11.41 15.44 -8.16
N TYR A 213 -10.67 16.53 -8.32
CA TYR A 213 -11.14 17.73 -9.03
C TYR A 213 -11.57 17.42 -10.47
N SER A 214 -10.78 16.60 -11.17
CA SER A 214 -11.04 16.18 -12.56
C SER A 214 -12.31 15.31 -12.70
N LYS A 215 -12.75 14.64 -11.62
CA LYS A 215 -14.06 13.94 -11.55
C LYS A 215 -15.21 14.83 -11.08
N GLY A 216 -15.00 16.13 -10.96
CA GLY A 216 -16.04 17.10 -10.60
C GLY A 216 -16.21 17.31 -9.09
N THR A 217 -15.36 16.74 -8.24
CA THR A 217 -15.43 16.96 -6.79
C THR A 217 -15.12 18.42 -6.47
N ARG A 218 -15.96 19.04 -5.64
CA ARG A 218 -15.85 20.43 -5.22
C ARG A 218 -16.09 20.55 -3.71
N PRO A 219 -15.61 21.63 -3.06
CA PRO A 219 -15.84 21.88 -1.64
C PRO A 219 -17.33 21.99 -1.31
N GLN A 220 -17.75 21.45 -0.17
CA GLN A 220 -19.16 21.39 0.24
C GLN A 220 -19.32 21.82 1.70
N ALA A 221 -20.32 22.65 1.97
CA ALA A 221 -20.61 23.10 3.34
C ALA A 221 -20.89 21.90 4.27
N GLY A 222 -20.32 21.92 5.47
CA GLY A 222 -20.49 20.87 6.47
C GLY A 222 -19.63 19.62 6.28
N ARG A 223 -18.70 19.60 5.32
CA ARG A 223 -17.79 18.47 5.06
C ARG A 223 -16.33 18.89 5.14
N ASN A 224 -15.48 18.00 5.65
CA ASN A 224 -14.03 18.16 5.64
C ASN A 224 -13.46 17.27 4.53
N ILE A 225 -13.23 17.83 3.34
CA ILE A 225 -12.88 17.05 2.14
C ILE A 225 -11.46 17.37 1.69
N ALA A 226 -10.66 16.33 1.47
CA ALA A 226 -9.41 16.42 0.73
C ALA A 226 -9.69 16.11 -0.74
N ILE A 227 -9.52 17.10 -1.61
CA ILE A 227 -9.80 16.98 -3.05
C ILE A 227 -8.48 16.78 -3.79
N ALA A 228 -8.35 15.63 -4.45
CA ALA A 228 -7.16 15.30 -5.24
C ALA A 228 -7.07 16.10 -6.56
N GLU A 229 -5.86 16.29 -7.08
CA GLU A 229 -5.57 17.00 -8.35
C GLU A 229 -6.14 18.43 -8.39
N TRP A 230 -5.93 19.21 -7.33
CA TRP A 230 -6.49 20.55 -7.26
C TRP A 230 -5.71 21.52 -8.16
N PRO A 231 -6.36 22.24 -9.08
CA PRO A 231 -5.67 23.18 -9.96
C PRO A 231 -5.07 24.33 -9.15
N THR A 232 -3.85 24.70 -9.48
CA THR A 232 -3.14 25.85 -8.91
C THR A 232 -2.94 26.91 -9.98
N ASP A 233 -2.86 28.17 -9.56
CA ASP A 233 -2.55 29.30 -10.45
C ASP A 233 -1.05 29.42 -10.75
N SER A 234 -0.26 28.37 -10.48
CA SER A 234 1.18 28.37 -10.72
C SER A 234 1.47 28.38 -12.23
N ALA A 235 1.67 29.58 -12.78
CA ALA A 235 2.20 29.79 -14.13
C ALA A 235 3.69 29.42 -14.28
N LEU A 236 4.29 28.84 -13.23
CA LEU A 236 5.71 28.49 -13.13
C LEU A 236 6.02 27.01 -13.43
N ALA A 237 5.02 26.17 -13.72
CA ALA A 237 5.31 24.85 -14.25
C ALA A 237 5.88 25.01 -15.67
N ASN A 238 7.12 24.55 -15.86
CA ASN A 238 7.90 24.65 -17.10
C ASN A 238 7.02 24.43 -18.36
N GLY A 239 6.68 25.52 -19.05
CA GLY A 239 5.92 25.47 -20.31
C GLY A 239 4.53 26.12 -20.32
N GLY A 240 4.08 26.77 -19.24
CA GLY A 240 2.82 27.55 -19.24
C GLY A 240 1.54 26.74 -18.98
N THR A 241 1.67 25.49 -18.57
CA THR A 241 0.57 24.66 -18.05
C THR A 241 0.29 25.02 -16.59
N ARG A 242 -0.97 25.14 -16.18
CA ARG A 242 -1.32 25.29 -14.75
C ARG A 242 -0.84 24.07 -13.97
N GLY A 243 -0.10 24.28 -12.88
CA GLY A 243 0.28 23.19 -11.97
C GLY A 243 -0.92 22.65 -11.21
N PHE A 244 -0.81 21.43 -10.69
CA PHE A 244 -1.81 20.81 -9.83
C PHE A 244 -1.15 20.45 -8.51
N ALA A 245 -1.86 20.69 -7.42
CA ALA A 245 -1.48 20.12 -6.14
C ALA A 245 -2.06 18.71 -5.99
N ASP A 246 -1.35 17.83 -5.28
CA ASP A 246 -1.85 16.47 -5.07
C ASP A 246 -3.15 16.46 -4.29
N TYR A 247 -3.26 17.23 -3.20
CA TYR A 247 -4.51 17.45 -2.47
C TYR A 247 -4.69 18.89 -2.03
N ALA A 248 -5.93 19.37 -2.11
CA ALA A 248 -6.39 20.58 -1.45
C ALA A 248 -7.42 20.22 -0.36
N LEU A 249 -7.21 20.72 0.86
CA LEU A 249 -7.98 20.38 2.04
C LEU A 249 -8.99 21.49 2.33
N PHE A 250 -10.28 21.13 2.37
CA PHE A 250 -11.38 22.08 2.60
C PHE A 250 -12.19 21.79 3.86
N VAL A 251 -12.32 22.78 4.75
CA VAL A 251 -13.34 22.77 5.81
C VAL A 251 -14.56 23.53 5.29
N GLY A 252 -15.63 22.80 4.98
CA GLY A 252 -16.76 23.36 4.28
C GLY A 252 -16.38 23.80 2.86
N LYS A 253 -16.46 25.12 2.62
CA LYS A 253 -16.05 25.73 1.35
C LYS A 253 -14.69 26.44 1.43
N GLN A 254 -14.08 26.46 2.61
CA GLN A 254 -12.83 27.17 2.84
C GLN A 254 -11.64 26.25 2.63
N LEU A 255 -10.72 26.64 1.73
CA LEU A 255 -9.42 25.99 1.58
C LEU A 255 -8.58 26.28 2.83
N VAL A 256 -8.06 25.25 3.48
CA VAL A 256 -7.25 25.38 4.70
C VAL A 256 -5.80 24.92 4.53
N ALA A 257 -5.52 24.01 3.59
CA ALA A 257 -4.17 23.52 3.34
C ALA A 257 -4.05 22.87 1.95
N VAL A 258 -2.81 22.66 1.52
CA VAL A 258 -2.44 21.91 0.32
C VAL A 258 -1.38 20.87 0.70
N VAL A 259 -1.45 19.67 0.12
CA VAL A 259 -0.50 18.57 0.35
C VAL A 259 0.07 18.10 -0.98
N GLU A 260 1.38 17.85 -1.01
CA GLU A 260 2.13 17.34 -2.16
C GLU A 260 2.63 15.91 -1.86
N ALA A 261 2.33 14.97 -2.74
CA ALA A 261 2.72 13.57 -2.70
C ALA A 261 4.02 13.37 -3.49
N LYS A 262 5.17 13.44 -2.81
CA LYS A 262 6.46 13.14 -3.45
C LYS A 262 6.96 11.75 -3.11
N ALA A 263 7.40 11.02 -4.13
CA ALA A 263 8.26 9.87 -3.94
C ALA A 263 9.60 10.33 -3.31
N THR A 264 10.18 9.52 -2.43
CA THR A 264 11.36 9.84 -1.58
C THR A 264 12.63 10.27 -2.32
N HIS A 265 12.66 10.33 -3.66
CA HIS A 265 13.85 10.60 -4.49
C HIS A 265 13.74 11.83 -5.42
N THR A 266 12.90 12.82 -5.11
CA THR A 266 12.82 14.05 -5.93
C THR A 266 12.90 15.33 -5.09
N ASP A 267 13.92 16.14 -5.35
CA ASP A 267 14.12 17.45 -4.71
C ASP A 267 12.93 18.39 -4.94
N VAL A 268 12.71 19.31 -3.98
CA VAL A 268 11.63 20.29 -4.01
C VAL A 268 12.18 21.65 -4.46
N PRO A 269 11.72 22.21 -5.60
CA PRO A 269 11.68 23.64 -5.78
C PRO A 269 10.53 24.18 -4.91
N SER A 270 10.90 24.92 -3.86
CA SER A 270 9.99 25.69 -3.01
C SER A 270 9.24 26.73 -3.85
N VAL A 271 7.98 26.48 -4.17
CA VAL A 271 7.07 27.49 -4.73
C VAL A 271 5.76 27.41 -3.94
N LEU A 272 5.78 27.98 -2.74
CA LEU A 272 4.58 28.29 -1.96
C LEU A 272 4.67 29.75 -1.50
N ASP A 273 4.65 30.66 -2.47
CA ASP A 273 4.41 32.08 -2.23
C ASP A 273 3.28 32.53 -3.15
N TYR A 274 2.02 32.45 -2.69
CA TYR A 274 1.07 33.58 -2.80
C TYR A 274 -0.36 33.36 -2.22
N GLN A 275 -0.81 32.14 -1.90
CA GLN A 275 -2.25 31.94 -1.60
C GLN A 275 -2.65 32.00 -0.12
N ALA A 276 -1.71 32.12 0.83
CA ALA A 276 -2.03 32.19 2.26
C ALA A 276 -2.18 33.62 2.82
N LYS A 277 -1.96 34.67 2.01
CA LYS A 277 -1.88 36.06 2.52
C LYS A 277 -3.17 36.89 2.47
N ASP A 278 -4.24 36.44 1.81
CA ASP A 278 -5.42 37.29 1.58
C ASP A 278 -6.65 37.02 2.48
N TYR A 279 -6.55 36.22 3.54
CA TYR A 279 -7.72 35.92 4.40
C TYR A 279 -7.66 36.38 5.86
N ASP A 280 -6.68 37.21 6.24
CA ASP A 280 -6.57 37.78 7.59
C ASP A 280 -7.07 39.24 7.69
N SER A 281 -8.20 39.58 7.06
CA SER A 281 -8.76 40.94 7.15
C SER A 281 -10.28 41.07 7.20
N SER A 282 -11.01 40.03 7.61
CA SER A 282 -12.45 40.18 7.91
C SER A 282 -12.90 39.44 9.17
N LEU A 283 -12.16 39.65 10.27
CA LEU A 283 -12.67 39.46 11.63
C LEU A 283 -12.71 40.82 12.35
N VAL A 284 -13.81 41.56 12.15
CA VAL A 284 -14.44 42.43 13.16
C VAL A 284 -15.95 42.33 12.97
#